data_AF-A0A9Q1IJU8-F1
#
_entry.id   AF-A0A9Q1IJU8-F1
#
_cell.length_a   1.000
_cell.length_b   1.000
_cell.length_c   1.000
_cell.angle_alpha   90.00
_cell.angle_beta   90.00
_cell.angle_gamma   90.00
#
_symmetry.space_group_name_H-M   'P 1'
#
loop_
_entity.id
_entity.type
_entity.pdbx_description
1 polymer ?
#
loop_
_entity_poly.entity_id
_entity_poly.type
_entity_poly.pdbx_seq_one_letter_code
_entity_poly.pdbx_strand_id
1 'polypeptide(L)'
;MVKEWQLELPTLLISVHGGLQNFEMQPKLKQVFGKGLIKAAVTTGAWIITGGVSNGVVRHVGDALKDHSSKSRGKVCAIGIAPWGIVENKEDLIGRDVTKPYQSMSNPLSKLSVLNSSHSHFILSDNGTCGKYGSEVKLRRQLEKHICLQKINTRLGQGVPVVCLIVEGGPNVISVVLESLREEPPVPVVVCDGSGRASDIVSFAHKYSEEG
;
A
#
# COMPACT_ATOMS: atom_id res chain seq x y z
N MET A 1 -9.76 -12.01 7.51
CA MET A 1 -9.97 -11.35 6.20
C MET A 1 -10.99 -12.13 5.38
N VAL A 2 -10.68 -13.31 4.82
CA VAL A 2 -11.64 -14.07 3.99
C VAL A 2 -12.90 -14.48 4.75
N LYS A 3 -12.77 -15.00 5.98
CA LYS A 3 -13.93 -15.42 6.79
C LYS A 3 -14.68 -14.23 7.42
N GLU A 4 -14.01 -13.48 8.29
CA GLU A 4 -14.69 -12.43 9.08
C GLU A 4 -15.06 -11.18 8.29
N TRP A 5 -14.27 -10.81 7.27
CA TRP A 5 -14.57 -9.65 6.40
C TRP A 5 -15.24 -10.06 5.08
N GLN A 6 -15.46 -11.37 4.87
CA GLN A 6 -16.09 -11.91 3.66
C GLN A 6 -15.41 -11.44 2.37
N LEU A 7 -14.08 -11.29 2.40
CA LEU A 7 -13.30 -10.92 1.22
C LEU A 7 -12.99 -12.15 0.37
N GLU A 8 -13.19 -12.02 -0.95
CA GLU A 8 -12.68 -13.00 -1.91
C GLU A 8 -11.14 -13.02 -1.87
N LEU A 9 -10.55 -14.22 -1.92
CA LEU A 9 -9.11 -14.39 -1.94
C LEU A 9 -8.54 -13.71 -3.21
N PRO A 10 -7.50 -12.86 -3.09
CA PRO A 10 -6.96 -12.16 -4.25
C PRO A 10 -6.23 -13.14 -5.16
N THR A 11 -6.32 -12.91 -6.47
CA THR A 11 -5.51 -13.63 -7.47
C THR A 11 -4.10 -13.03 -7.62
N LEU A 12 -3.88 -11.83 -7.09
CA LEU A 12 -2.64 -11.07 -7.09
C LEU A 12 -2.62 -10.11 -5.89
N LEU A 13 -1.47 -9.93 -5.26
CA LEU A 13 -1.27 -8.91 -4.23
C LEU A 13 -0.34 -7.82 -4.75
N ILE A 14 -0.84 -6.59 -4.82
CA ILE A 14 -0.04 -5.40 -5.19
C ILE A 14 0.32 -4.66 -3.90
N SER A 15 1.57 -4.78 -3.49
CA SER A 15 2.10 -4.10 -2.31
C SER A 15 2.74 -2.77 -2.70
N VAL A 16 2.13 -1.65 -2.34
CA VAL A 16 2.61 -0.31 -2.74
C VAL A 16 3.48 0.29 -1.66
N HIS A 17 4.70 0.67 -2.02
CA HIS A 17 5.66 1.35 -1.16
C HIS A 17 6.14 2.64 -1.82
N GLY A 18 6.60 3.61 -1.01
CA GLY A 18 6.99 4.89 -1.54
C GLY A 18 7.22 5.97 -0.49
N GLY A 19 7.16 7.22 -0.94
CA GLY A 19 7.30 8.38 -0.06
C GLY A 19 6.28 8.40 1.07
N LEU A 20 6.74 8.64 2.29
CA LEU A 20 5.88 8.89 3.45
C LEU A 20 5.46 10.36 3.55
N GLN A 21 6.28 11.27 3.03
CA GLN A 21 5.97 12.70 2.94
C GLN A 21 5.26 13.02 1.64
N ASN A 22 4.39 14.03 1.65
CA ASN A 22 3.72 14.49 0.43
C ASN A 22 4.73 14.96 -0.62
N PHE A 23 4.49 14.54 -1.86
CA PHE A 23 5.26 14.93 -3.03
C PHE A 23 4.33 15.07 -4.21
N GLU A 24 4.74 15.88 -5.18
CA GLU A 24 4.02 16.05 -6.42
C GLU A 24 4.62 15.17 -7.52
N MET A 25 3.75 14.46 -8.23
CA MET A 25 4.13 13.73 -9.44
C MET A 25 3.82 14.59 -10.66
N GLN A 26 4.61 14.43 -11.72
CA GLN A 26 4.27 15.04 -13.01
C GLN A 26 2.86 14.58 -13.44
N PRO A 27 1.99 15.47 -13.96
CA PRO A 27 0.59 15.15 -14.23
C PRO A 27 0.39 13.91 -15.12
N LYS A 28 1.23 13.77 -16.16
CA LYS A 28 1.21 12.61 -17.05
C LYS A 28 1.54 11.32 -16.30
N LEU A 29 2.57 11.35 -15.45
CA LEU A 29 2.97 10.19 -14.64
C LEU A 29 1.88 9.82 -13.64
N LYS A 30 1.30 10.80 -12.91
CA LYS A 30 0.18 10.59 -11.99
C LYS A 30 -1.00 9.90 -12.69
N GLN A 31 -1.33 10.33 -13.91
CA GLN A 31 -2.41 9.75 -14.69
C GLN A 31 -2.12 8.30 -15.10
N VAL A 32 -0.90 8.01 -15.59
CA VAL A 32 -0.49 6.67 -16.01
C VAL A 32 -0.43 5.73 -14.80
N PHE A 33 0.17 6.17 -13.70
CA PHE A 33 0.23 5.44 -12.43
C PHE A 33 -1.18 5.06 -11.94
N GLY A 34 -2.06 6.06 -11.78
CA GLY A 34 -3.40 5.83 -11.24
C GLY A 34 -4.24 4.92 -12.13
N LYS A 35 -4.26 5.16 -13.45
CA LYS A 35 -5.00 4.30 -14.39
C LYS A 35 -4.44 2.89 -14.45
N GLY A 36 -3.11 2.74 -14.47
CA GLY A 36 -2.43 1.45 -14.52
C GLY A 36 -2.71 0.61 -13.30
N LEU A 37 -2.54 1.19 -12.10
CA LEU A 37 -2.79 0.51 -10.82
C LEU A 37 -4.23 0.01 -10.72
N ILE A 38 -5.21 0.88 -11.00
CA ILE A 38 -6.63 0.52 -10.94
C ILE A 38 -6.97 -0.53 -11.99
N LYS A 39 -6.48 -0.37 -13.23
CA LYS A 39 -6.73 -1.35 -14.28
C LYS A 39 -6.17 -2.73 -13.91
N ALA A 40 -4.94 -2.79 -13.38
CA ALA A 40 -4.34 -4.04 -12.93
C ALA A 40 -5.17 -4.70 -11.84
N ALA A 41 -5.58 -3.94 -10.82
CA ALA A 41 -6.37 -4.47 -9.71
C ALA A 41 -7.75 -4.98 -10.16
N VAL A 42 -8.48 -4.21 -10.96
CA VAL A 42 -9.81 -4.61 -11.45
C VAL A 42 -9.73 -5.80 -12.40
N THR A 43 -8.76 -5.83 -13.32
CA THR A 43 -8.68 -6.89 -14.34
C THR A 43 -8.31 -8.24 -13.73
N THR A 44 -7.49 -8.23 -12.68
CA THR A 44 -7.01 -9.47 -12.05
C THR A 44 -7.89 -9.88 -10.86
N GLY A 45 -8.52 -8.95 -10.16
CA GLY A 45 -9.07 -9.21 -8.82
C GLY A 45 -8.00 -9.08 -7.73
N ALA A 46 -7.03 -8.17 -7.92
CA ALA A 46 -5.95 -7.98 -6.96
C ALA A 46 -6.41 -7.21 -5.72
N TRP A 47 -5.76 -7.51 -4.60
CA TRP A 47 -5.76 -6.61 -3.45
C TRP A 47 -4.62 -5.60 -3.56
N ILE A 48 -4.86 -4.37 -3.14
CA ILE A 48 -3.85 -3.32 -3.02
C ILE A 48 -3.54 -3.12 -1.52
N ILE A 49 -2.29 -3.30 -1.12
CA ILE A 49 -1.83 -3.00 0.24
C ILE A 49 -1.01 -1.70 0.24
N THR A 50 -1.31 -0.81 1.19
CA THR A 50 -0.57 0.45 1.39
C THR A 50 -0.32 0.73 2.89
N GLY A 51 0.34 1.85 3.20
CA GLY A 51 0.49 2.35 4.58
C GLY A 51 -0.78 2.97 5.21
N GLY A 52 -1.88 3.08 4.46
CA GLY A 52 -3.21 3.47 4.96
C GLY A 52 -3.40 4.94 5.36
N VAL A 53 -2.36 5.65 5.80
CA VAL A 53 -2.46 7.08 6.16
C VAL A 53 -2.38 7.97 4.93
N SER A 54 -3.08 9.11 4.94
CA SER A 54 -3.30 9.95 3.75
C SER A 54 -2.13 10.88 3.38
N ASN A 55 -0.89 10.36 3.43
CA ASN A 55 0.32 11.09 3.07
C ASN A 55 1.11 10.40 1.95
N GLY A 56 1.93 11.16 1.26
CA GLY A 56 2.91 10.68 0.28
C GLY A 56 2.27 9.79 -0.80
N VAL A 57 2.85 8.61 -1.02
CA VAL A 57 2.38 7.69 -2.08
C VAL A 57 0.92 7.26 -1.87
N VAL A 58 0.49 7.12 -0.62
CA VAL A 58 -0.87 6.65 -0.29
C VAL A 58 -1.92 7.67 -0.72
N ARG A 59 -1.61 8.97 -0.70
CA ARG A 59 -2.48 10.03 -1.25
C ARG A 59 -2.72 9.82 -2.74
N HIS A 60 -1.68 9.53 -3.51
CA HIS A 60 -1.80 9.28 -4.95
C HIS A 60 -2.57 7.99 -5.27
N VAL A 61 -2.41 6.95 -4.46
CA VAL A 61 -3.25 5.73 -4.53
C VAL A 61 -4.71 6.06 -4.21
N GLY A 62 -4.96 6.84 -3.15
CA GLY A 62 -6.30 7.27 -2.74
C GLY A 62 -7.01 8.11 -3.79
N ASP A 63 -6.30 9.00 -4.48
CA ASP A 63 -6.82 9.76 -5.62
C ASP A 63 -7.25 8.83 -6.76
N ALA A 64 -6.43 7.83 -7.11
CA ALA A 64 -6.74 6.86 -8.16
C ALA A 64 -7.97 6.00 -7.81
N LEU A 65 -8.10 5.57 -6.54
CA LEU A 65 -9.26 4.83 -6.04
C LEU A 65 -10.53 5.67 -6.09
N LYS A 66 -10.46 6.94 -5.68
CA LYS A 66 -11.58 7.88 -5.71
C LYS A 66 -12.05 8.16 -7.15
N ASP A 67 -11.11 8.39 -8.06
CA ASP A 67 -11.38 8.60 -9.48
C ASP A 67 -12.04 7.38 -10.13
N HIS A 68 -11.69 6.16 -9.70
CA HIS A 68 -12.35 4.94 -10.15
C HIS A 68 -13.78 4.83 -9.61
N SER A 69 -13.95 4.99 -8.29
CA SER A 69 -15.23 4.84 -7.62
C SER A 69 -16.29 5.83 -8.10
N SER A 70 -15.87 7.02 -8.57
CA SER A 70 -16.80 8.01 -9.15
C SER A 70 -17.29 7.64 -10.55
N LYS A 71 -16.56 6.76 -11.26
CA LYS A 71 -16.82 6.39 -12.67
C LYS A 71 -17.35 4.97 -12.86
N SER A 72 -17.17 4.10 -11.87
CA SER A 72 -17.50 2.67 -11.93
C SER A 72 -18.08 2.18 -10.62
N ARG A 73 -18.91 1.13 -10.69
CA ARG A 73 -19.45 0.42 -9.52
C ARG A 73 -18.49 -0.65 -8.97
N GLY A 74 -17.43 -0.99 -9.71
CA GLY A 74 -16.42 -1.97 -9.28
C GLY A 74 -15.68 -1.47 -8.04
N LYS A 75 -15.69 -2.25 -6.96
CA LYS A 75 -14.93 -1.92 -5.74
C LYS A 75 -13.57 -2.59 -5.80
N VAL A 76 -12.51 -1.79 -5.79
CA VAL A 76 -11.13 -2.28 -5.63
C VAL A 76 -10.89 -2.54 -4.14
N CYS A 77 -10.41 -3.72 -3.79
CA CYS A 77 -10.02 -4.03 -2.41
C CYS A 77 -8.67 -3.36 -2.09
N ALA A 78 -8.74 -2.22 -1.42
CA ALA A 78 -7.58 -1.48 -0.93
C ALA A 78 -7.51 -1.54 0.60
N ILE A 79 -6.39 -2.03 1.13
CA ILE A 79 -6.17 -2.32 2.54
C ILE A 79 -5.01 -1.47 3.05
N GLY A 80 -5.30 -0.56 3.98
CA GLY A 80 -4.30 0.27 4.64
C GLY A 80 -3.78 -0.40 5.90
N ILE A 81 -2.47 -0.60 6.02
CA ILE A 81 -1.83 -1.08 7.25
C ILE A 81 -1.10 0.10 7.89
N ALA A 82 -1.67 0.66 8.96
CA ALA A 82 -1.19 1.90 9.57
C ALA A 82 -0.77 1.68 11.03
N PRO A 83 0.25 2.38 11.55
CA PRO A 83 0.54 2.41 12.98
C PRO A 83 -0.58 3.11 13.75
N TRP A 84 -1.13 2.48 14.79
CA TRP A 84 -2.12 3.11 15.67
C TRP A 84 -1.59 4.40 16.33
N GLY A 85 -0.30 4.41 16.68
CA GLY A 85 0.35 5.54 17.33
C GLY A 85 0.37 6.84 16.53
N ILE A 86 0.20 6.79 15.20
CA ILE A 86 0.24 7.97 14.32
C ILE A 86 -1.14 8.43 13.84
N VAL A 87 -2.22 7.70 14.16
CA VAL A 87 -3.56 8.01 13.66
C VAL A 87 -4.11 9.21 14.43
N GLU A 88 -4.45 10.28 13.69
CA GLU A 88 -5.16 11.45 14.21
C GLU A 88 -6.58 11.05 14.64
N ASN A 89 -7.09 11.60 15.74
CA ASN A 89 -8.42 11.31 16.29
C ASN A 89 -8.69 9.80 16.53
N LYS A 90 -7.65 9.02 16.83
CA LYS A 90 -7.78 7.57 17.08
C LYS A 90 -8.73 7.22 18.23
N GLU A 91 -8.90 8.13 19.19
CA GLU A 91 -9.82 7.93 20.32
C GLU A 91 -11.28 7.76 19.85
N ASP A 92 -11.66 8.34 18.71
CA ASP A 92 -13.00 8.17 18.12
C ASP A 92 -13.26 6.73 17.71
N LEU A 93 -12.20 5.98 17.37
CA LEU A 93 -12.27 4.59 16.93
C LEU A 93 -12.29 3.59 18.10
N ILE A 94 -12.11 4.05 19.34
CA ILE A 94 -12.08 3.15 20.50
C ILE A 94 -13.50 2.70 20.87
N GLY A 95 -13.68 1.40 20.89
CA GLY A 95 -14.90 0.75 21.35
C GLY A 95 -14.80 -0.75 21.15
N ARG A 96 -15.62 -1.50 21.89
CA ARG A 96 -15.72 -2.95 21.77
C ARG A 96 -17.03 -3.30 21.07
N ASP A 97 -16.94 -4.06 19.98
CA ASP A 97 -18.09 -4.55 19.22
C ASP A 97 -19.06 -3.43 18.77
N VAL A 98 -18.51 -2.25 18.44
CA VAL A 98 -19.27 -1.07 18.02
C VAL A 98 -18.72 -0.46 16.74
N THR A 99 -19.61 0.12 15.94
CA THR A 99 -19.24 0.96 14.79
C THR A 99 -19.06 2.40 15.27
N LYS A 100 -17.92 2.99 14.94
CA LYS A 100 -17.60 4.37 15.28
C LYS A 100 -17.41 5.22 14.01
N PRO A 101 -18.00 6.42 13.94
CA PRO A 101 -17.66 7.36 12.90
C PRO A 101 -16.22 7.83 13.11
N TYR A 102 -15.46 7.93 12.02
CA TYR A 102 -14.13 8.51 12.02
C TYR A 102 -14.10 9.71 11.09
N GLN A 103 -13.61 10.85 11.59
CA GLN A 103 -13.48 12.07 10.79
C GLN A 103 -12.04 12.23 10.32
N SER A 104 -11.83 12.11 9.01
CA SER A 104 -10.54 12.33 8.36
C SER A 104 -10.20 13.82 8.22
N MET A 105 -10.28 14.58 9.31
CA MET A 105 -9.89 16.00 9.35
C MET A 105 -8.45 16.13 9.80
N SER A 106 -7.60 16.64 8.91
CA SER A 106 -6.21 16.93 9.23
C SER A 106 -6.12 18.17 10.14
N ASN A 107 -5.36 18.09 11.22
CA ASN A 107 -4.98 19.24 12.01
C ASN A 107 -3.61 19.78 11.54
N PRO A 108 -3.51 21.00 10.98
CA PRO A 108 -2.24 21.55 10.49
C PRO A 108 -1.13 21.66 11.55
N LEU A 109 -1.49 21.70 12.83
CA LEU A 109 -0.55 21.79 13.95
C LEU A 109 -0.12 20.41 14.47
N SER A 110 -0.79 19.35 14.04
CA SER A 110 -0.50 18.00 14.48
C SER A 110 0.61 17.36 13.64
N LYS A 111 1.40 16.50 14.29
CA LYS A 111 2.40 15.64 13.63
C LYS A 111 1.83 14.25 13.29
N LEU A 112 0.57 14.00 13.65
CA LEU A 112 -0.13 12.76 13.34
C LEU A 112 -0.67 12.79 11.91
N SER A 113 -1.31 11.71 11.49
CA SER A 113 -1.81 11.54 10.13
C SER A 113 -3.21 10.95 10.15
N VAL A 114 -4.06 11.41 9.24
CA VAL A 114 -5.41 10.87 9.08
C VAL A 114 -5.38 9.60 8.23
N LEU A 115 -6.31 8.68 8.49
CA LEU A 115 -6.53 7.54 7.59
C LEU A 115 -7.05 8.03 6.22
N ASN A 116 -6.65 7.36 5.14
CA ASN A 116 -7.05 7.72 3.80
C ASN A 116 -8.45 7.15 3.46
N SER A 117 -9.45 8.02 3.38
CA SER A 117 -10.87 7.64 3.21
C SER A 117 -11.22 6.89 1.91
N SER A 118 -10.31 6.83 0.94
CA SER A 118 -10.51 6.04 -0.28
C SER A 118 -10.18 4.55 -0.09
N HIS A 119 -9.57 4.14 1.03
CA HIS A 119 -9.30 2.74 1.33
C HIS A 119 -10.55 2.03 1.83
N SER A 120 -10.67 0.75 1.46
CA SER A 120 -11.84 -0.07 1.81
C SER A 120 -11.74 -0.70 3.20
N HIS A 121 -10.52 -1.01 3.65
CA HIS A 121 -10.25 -1.70 4.91
C HIS A 121 -8.99 -1.16 5.56
N PHE A 122 -8.90 -1.32 6.88
CA PHE A 122 -7.73 -0.93 7.66
C PHE A 122 -7.30 -2.01 8.64
N ILE A 123 -6.00 -2.14 8.81
CA ILE A 123 -5.36 -2.87 9.91
C ILE A 123 -4.53 -1.86 10.68
N LEU A 124 -4.84 -1.64 11.95
CA LEU A 124 -4.15 -0.68 12.80
C LEU A 124 -3.19 -1.43 13.74
N SER A 125 -1.89 -1.27 13.52
CA SER A 125 -0.85 -1.97 14.29
C SER A 125 -0.41 -1.14 15.49
N ASP A 126 -0.51 -1.70 16.68
CA ASP A 126 -0.10 -1.04 17.92
C ASP A 126 1.15 -1.68 18.53
N ASN A 127 2.00 -0.84 19.09
CA ASN A 127 3.18 -1.23 19.87
C ASN A 127 3.31 -0.39 21.17
N GLY A 128 2.26 0.33 21.56
CA GLY A 128 2.21 1.19 22.74
C GLY A 128 2.90 2.56 22.57
N THR A 129 3.48 2.85 21.40
CA THR A 129 4.14 4.14 21.15
C THR A 129 3.20 5.17 20.53
N CYS A 130 3.46 6.45 20.79
CA CYS A 130 2.73 7.58 20.21
C CYS A 130 3.61 8.33 19.21
N GLY A 131 3.05 8.69 18.06
CA GLY A 131 3.72 9.48 17.01
C GLY A 131 4.87 8.77 16.29
N LYS A 132 5.01 7.45 16.43
CA LYS A 132 6.08 6.68 15.81
C LYS A 132 5.55 5.70 14.76
N TYR A 133 6.25 5.66 13.63
CA TYR A 133 6.12 4.62 12.61
C TYR A 133 6.89 3.37 13.03
N GLY A 134 6.60 2.22 12.41
CA GLY A 134 7.38 1.00 12.53
C GLY A 134 6.62 -0.20 13.10
N SER A 135 5.50 0.01 13.80
CA SER A 135 4.69 -1.10 14.35
C SER A 135 4.06 -1.97 13.25
N GLU A 136 3.82 -1.39 12.09
CA GLU A 136 3.22 -2.02 10.91
C GLU A 136 4.21 -2.86 10.09
N VAL A 137 5.52 -2.60 10.19
CA VAL A 137 6.52 -3.14 9.26
C VAL A 137 6.58 -4.67 9.29
N LYS A 138 6.76 -5.25 10.48
CA LYS A 138 6.82 -6.71 10.65
C LYS A 138 5.47 -7.37 10.33
N LEU A 139 4.38 -6.73 10.77
CA LEU A 139 3.02 -7.21 10.52
C LEU A 139 2.71 -7.29 9.02
N ARG A 140 3.02 -6.23 8.27
CA ARG A 140 2.83 -6.17 6.82
C ARG A 140 3.58 -7.30 6.11
N ARG A 141 4.87 -7.48 6.41
CA ARG A 141 5.68 -8.56 5.81
C ARG A 141 5.11 -9.95 6.11
N GLN A 142 4.74 -10.21 7.36
CA GLN A 142 4.16 -11.50 7.75
C GLN A 142 2.79 -11.75 7.08
N LEU A 143 1.98 -10.70 6.95
CA LEU A 143 0.68 -10.78 6.29
C LEU A 143 0.82 -11.05 4.79
N GLU A 144 1.69 -10.32 4.10
CA GLU A 144 1.95 -10.51 2.67
C GLU A 144 2.47 -11.93 2.39
N LYS A 145 3.42 -12.42 3.21
CA LYS A 145 3.90 -13.80 3.13
C LYS A 145 2.79 -14.83 3.38
N HIS A 146 1.93 -14.58 4.37
CA HIS A 146 0.79 -15.46 4.64
C HIS A 146 -0.22 -15.50 3.48
N ILE A 147 -0.50 -14.35 2.86
CA ILE A 147 -1.37 -14.26 1.68
C ILE A 147 -0.75 -15.01 0.51
N CYS A 148 0.56 -14.86 0.28
CA CYS A 148 1.30 -15.56 -0.78
C CYS A 148 1.13 -17.09 -0.70
N LEU A 149 1.10 -17.64 0.51
CA LEU A 149 0.93 -19.08 0.74
C LEU A 149 -0.52 -19.59 0.54
N GLN A 150 -1.50 -18.69 0.38
CA GLN A 150 -2.88 -19.11 0.14
C GLN A 150 -3.05 -19.66 -1.27
N LYS A 151 -3.68 -20.83 -1.39
CA LYS A 151 -3.85 -21.50 -2.68
C LYS A 151 -5.03 -20.89 -3.45
N ILE A 152 -4.73 -20.23 -4.56
CA ILE A 152 -5.74 -19.73 -5.51
C ILE A 152 -6.13 -20.78 -6.55
N ASN A 153 -5.22 -21.71 -6.86
CA ASN A 153 -5.51 -22.85 -7.72
C ASN A 153 -5.05 -24.14 -7.06
N THR A 154 -6.00 -24.90 -6.53
CA THR A 154 -5.75 -26.15 -5.81
C THR A 154 -5.17 -27.26 -6.69
N ARG A 155 -5.41 -27.22 -8.01
CA ARG A 155 -4.89 -28.21 -8.96
C ARG A 155 -3.43 -27.98 -9.34
N LEU A 156 -3.01 -26.72 -9.40
CA LEU A 156 -1.63 -26.33 -9.73
C LEU A 156 -0.78 -26.03 -8.50
N GLY A 157 -1.37 -26.03 -7.30
CA GLY A 157 -0.68 -25.68 -6.05
C GLY A 157 -0.21 -24.22 -6.00
N GLN A 158 -0.74 -23.35 -6.87
CA GLN A 158 -0.26 -21.99 -7.03
C GLN A 158 -0.76 -21.10 -5.88
N GLY A 159 0.19 -20.43 -5.23
CA GLY A 159 -0.06 -19.40 -4.23
C GLY A 159 -0.50 -18.07 -4.85
N VAL A 160 -0.86 -17.09 -4.01
CA VAL A 160 -1.13 -15.72 -4.48
C VAL A 160 0.19 -15.06 -4.88
N PRO A 161 0.43 -14.70 -6.15
CA PRO A 161 1.61 -13.92 -6.51
C PRO A 161 1.59 -12.55 -5.83
N VAL A 162 2.76 -12.09 -5.38
CA VAL A 162 2.95 -10.76 -4.80
C VAL A 162 3.84 -9.94 -5.73
N VAL A 163 3.50 -8.67 -5.93
CA VAL A 163 4.32 -7.69 -6.65
C VAL A 163 4.51 -6.47 -5.75
N CYS A 164 5.75 -6.01 -5.65
CA CYS A 164 6.11 -4.79 -4.93
C CYS A 164 6.14 -3.61 -5.93
N LEU A 165 5.33 -2.59 -5.70
CA LEU A 165 5.29 -1.38 -6.53
C LEU A 165 5.91 -0.21 -5.77
N ILE A 166 7.00 0.33 -6.31
CA ILE A 166 7.74 1.45 -5.74
C ILE A 166 7.39 2.74 -6.46
N VAL A 167 7.02 3.77 -5.69
CA VAL A 167 6.83 5.13 -6.20
C VAL A 167 7.56 6.09 -5.28
N GLU A 168 8.54 6.80 -5.83
CA GLU A 168 9.32 7.80 -5.10
C GLU A 168 10.11 7.11 -3.95
N GLY A 169 9.98 7.47 -2.67
CA GLY A 169 10.68 6.86 -1.54
C GLY A 169 11.93 7.57 -1.01
N GLY A 170 12.16 7.42 0.30
CA GLY A 170 13.44 7.68 0.95
C GLY A 170 14.35 6.44 1.00
N PRO A 171 15.47 6.48 1.74
CA PRO A 171 16.41 5.35 1.83
C PRO A 171 15.78 4.02 2.27
N ASN A 172 14.78 4.06 3.15
CA ASN A 172 14.05 2.87 3.59
C ASN A 172 13.40 2.09 2.44
N VAL A 173 13.03 2.76 1.34
CA VAL A 173 12.47 2.10 0.16
C VAL A 173 13.50 1.23 -0.54
N ILE A 174 14.78 1.62 -0.55
CA ILE A 174 15.86 0.79 -1.10
C ILE A 174 15.99 -0.51 -0.29
N SER A 175 15.90 -0.41 1.04
CA SER A 175 15.86 -1.59 1.91
C SER A 175 14.67 -2.51 1.59
N VAL A 176 13.48 -1.93 1.38
CA VAL A 176 12.28 -2.69 0.96
C VAL A 176 12.50 -3.42 -0.37
N VAL A 177 13.12 -2.76 -1.36
CA VAL A 177 13.45 -3.40 -2.65
C VAL A 177 14.39 -4.58 -2.44
N LEU A 178 15.48 -4.38 -1.69
CA LEU A 178 16.46 -5.44 -1.42
C LEU A 178 15.83 -6.61 -0.66
N GLU A 179 15.00 -6.33 0.36
CA GLU A 179 14.29 -7.35 1.12
C GLU A 179 13.31 -8.13 0.24
N SER A 180 12.54 -7.45 -0.61
CA SER A 180 11.60 -8.06 -1.55
C SER A 180 12.30 -9.04 -2.49
N LEU A 181 13.45 -8.63 -3.05
CA LEU A 181 14.24 -9.46 -3.96
C LEU A 181 14.96 -10.62 -3.28
N ARG A 182 15.17 -10.55 -1.95
CA ARG A 182 15.80 -11.61 -1.14
C ARG A 182 14.82 -12.62 -0.55
N GLU A 183 13.52 -12.41 -0.69
CA GLU A 183 12.53 -13.42 -0.29
C GLU A 183 12.69 -14.70 -1.13
N GLU A 184 12.15 -15.80 -0.61
CA GLU A 184 12.11 -17.09 -1.31
C GLU A 184 10.66 -17.56 -1.49
N PRO A 185 10.11 -17.54 -2.71
CA PRO A 185 10.71 -17.00 -3.94
C PRO A 185 10.80 -15.46 -3.95
N PRO A 186 11.69 -14.86 -4.76
CA PRO A 186 11.82 -13.40 -4.85
C PRO A 186 10.51 -12.72 -5.23
N VAL A 187 10.18 -11.62 -4.55
CA VAL A 187 9.05 -10.78 -4.89
C VAL A 187 9.47 -9.81 -6.01
N PRO A 188 8.87 -9.88 -7.21
CA PRO A 188 9.18 -8.95 -8.29
C PRO A 188 8.86 -7.51 -7.89
N VAL A 189 9.77 -6.59 -8.25
CA VAL A 189 9.68 -5.17 -7.94
C VAL A 189 9.44 -4.38 -9.23
N VAL A 190 8.39 -3.56 -9.24
CA VAL A 190 8.09 -2.59 -10.28
C VAL A 190 8.42 -1.20 -9.76
N VAL A 191 9.31 -0.48 -10.46
CA VAL A 191 9.77 0.86 -10.06
C VAL A 191 9.15 1.91 -10.96
N CYS A 192 8.55 2.95 -10.38
CA CYS A 192 7.95 4.05 -11.12
C CYS A 192 9.02 5.10 -11.46
N ASP A 193 9.70 4.93 -12.59
CA ASP A 193 10.69 5.89 -13.08
C ASP A 193 10.12 7.31 -13.25
N GLY A 194 10.91 8.32 -12.87
CA GLY A 194 10.53 9.74 -12.90
C GLY A 194 9.59 10.16 -11.76
N SER A 195 9.37 9.30 -10.77
CA SER A 195 8.57 9.63 -9.58
C SER A 195 9.36 10.30 -8.47
N GLY A 196 10.71 10.25 -8.53
CA GLY A 196 11.60 10.99 -7.63
C GLY A 196 12.43 10.11 -6.69
N ARG A 197 13.46 10.74 -6.11
CA ARG A 197 14.32 10.23 -5.02
C ARG A 197 14.73 8.75 -5.20
N ALA A 198 14.36 7.85 -4.27
CA ALA A 198 14.82 6.46 -4.28
C ALA A 198 14.40 5.69 -5.54
N SER A 199 13.18 5.90 -6.03
CA SER A 199 12.68 5.27 -7.25
C SER A 199 13.55 5.60 -8.46
N ASP A 200 13.93 6.87 -8.63
CA ASP A 200 14.77 7.30 -9.75
C ASP A 200 16.21 6.79 -9.62
N ILE A 201 16.75 6.71 -8.40
CA ILE A 201 18.08 6.13 -8.15
C ILE A 201 18.10 4.64 -8.55
N VAL A 202 17.09 3.87 -8.12
CA VAL A 202 16.99 2.44 -8.45
C VAL A 202 16.77 2.24 -9.95
N SER A 203 15.89 3.03 -10.56
CA SER A 203 15.65 3.03 -12.01
C SER A 203 16.93 3.30 -12.80
N PHE A 204 17.66 4.37 -12.43
CA PHE A 204 18.91 4.74 -13.05
C PHE A 204 19.95 3.61 -12.91
N ALA A 205 20.16 3.10 -11.69
CA ALA A 205 21.12 2.03 -11.45
C ALA A 205 20.80 0.78 -12.28
N HIS A 206 19.53 0.38 -12.37
CA HIS A 206 19.11 -0.75 -13.19
C HIS A 206 19.41 -0.51 -14.68
N LYS A 207 19.06 0.66 -15.20
CA LYS A 207 19.26 1.02 -16.61
C LYS A 207 20.74 0.96 -17.03
N TYR A 208 21.65 1.36 -16.15
CA TYR A 208 23.09 1.43 -16.44
C TYR A 208 23.89 0.23 -15.92
N SER A 209 23.23 -0.76 -15.31
CA SER A 209 23.91 -1.95 -14.77
C SER A 209 24.46 -2.90 -15.83
N GLU A 210 23.96 -2.82 -17.08
CA GLU A 210 24.40 -3.67 -18.20
C GLU A 210 25.36 -2.93 -19.16
N GLU A 211 25.68 -1.66 -18.91
CA GLU A 211 26.57 -0.85 -19.76
C GLU A 211 28.05 -0.88 -19.31
N GLY A 212 28.43 -1.77 -18.37
CA GLY A 212 29.80 -1.97 -17.90
C GLY A 212 30.18 -3.44 -17.85
#